data_AF-A0AAV3AKH8-F1
#
_entry.id   AF-A0AAV3AKH8-F1
#
_cell.length_a   1.000
_cell.length_b   1.000
_cell.length_c   1.000
_cell.angle_alpha   90.00
_cell.angle_beta   90.00
_cell.angle_gamma   90.00
#
_symmetry.space_group_name_H-M   'P 1'
#
loop_
_entity.id
_entity.type
_entity.pdbx_description
1 polymer ?
#
loop_
_entity_poly.entity_id
_entity_poly.type
_entity_poly.pdbx_seq_one_letter_code
_entity_poly.pdbx_strand_id
1 'polypeptide(L)'
;MSFTLEDTLESDWVAVRPNVFEEKERHKFVFIVAWNEVEGKFAITCHNRTAQRQRSADKSRSPRGSPKKEAGGSPVAAREEQPEEEECSWAGLFSFQDLRAVHQQLCSVSGELEPYLPAFPEEPSAVWSVLFGPPELSEDEVEELCRRLQLYLGHALDTCGWRILSQVLFTESDDPEEYYESLSELRHKGYEEVLSRARRRLHELLEKHKVTESMVDLLELYQMEDEAYNAVVEATTELYQYLLQPFRDMRELAMLRRQQIKMQSLHGGEEAIAVLDQLEAEYYTHQLQLYEVQFEILKCEELLLTAQLESIKRQMSEKRDEVVYYDTYESMEAMIATEDMAASIHLQREELHKLQQKVRQLEAKRGRISAKKAYLRNKKEICIAKHAEKIEQRLNSDEEYRAHHAAQLVMSSPMDEVLASLKRGSFHLKKVEQRMLAPFPDEDDSNNILAQIRKGVKLKKVQTDVLRESFTLLSDTDPLTRSIHEALRRIKEASPESEDEDESLPCTDWEN
;
A
#
# COMPACT_ATOMS: atom_id res chain seq x y z
N MET A 1 9.07 37.84 27.10
CA MET A 1 9.65 38.06 25.75
C MET A 1 11.11 37.71 25.81
N SER A 2 11.51 36.61 25.15
CA SER A 2 12.88 36.29 24.68
C SER A 2 12.98 34.77 24.52
N PHE A 3 12.50 34.25 23.39
CA PHE A 3 12.84 32.91 22.89
C PHE A 3 12.61 32.92 21.37
N THR A 4 13.51 33.57 20.64
CA THR A 4 13.60 33.50 19.18
C THR A 4 15.03 33.87 18.78
N LEU A 5 15.95 32.90 18.73
CA LEU A 5 17.15 33.02 17.87
C LEU A 5 18.03 31.76 17.78
N GLU A 6 17.82 30.69 18.55
CA GLU A 6 18.69 29.50 18.47
C GLU A 6 18.23 28.43 17.46
N ASP A 7 16.93 28.37 17.12
CA ASP A 7 16.37 27.37 16.17
C ASP A 7 16.71 27.60 14.67
N THR A 8 17.53 28.60 14.34
CA THR A 8 17.84 28.94 12.92
C THR A 8 19.27 28.62 12.49
N LEU A 9 20.13 28.12 13.38
CA LEU A 9 21.53 27.80 13.05
C LEU A 9 21.83 26.30 12.92
N GLU A 10 20.91 25.42 13.34
CA GLU A 10 21.06 23.97 13.19
C GLU A 10 20.47 23.42 11.88
N SER A 11 19.86 24.27 11.04
CA SER A 11 19.16 23.86 9.82
C SER A 11 20.05 23.48 8.62
N ASP A 12 21.37 23.71 8.68
CA ASP A 12 22.27 23.61 7.52
C ASP A 12 23.39 22.55 7.65
N TRP A 13 23.40 21.73 8.71
CA TRP A 13 24.45 20.72 8.90
C TRP A 13 23.91 19.29 8.72
N VAL A 14 24.47 18.55 7.77
CA VAL A 14 24.16 17.13 7.52
C VAL A 14 25.41 16.28 7.75
N ALA A 15 25.29 15.23 8.54
CA ALA A 15 26.39 14.31 8.82
C ALA A 15 26.53 13.25 7.71
N VAL A 16 27.73 13.10 7.15
CA VAL A 16 28.02 12.15 6.06
C VAL A 16 28.79 10.93 6.59
N ARG A 17 28.46 9.72 6.11
CA ARG A 17 29.19 8.49 6.47
C ARG A 17 30.65 8.54 5.98
N PRO A 18 31.64 8.14 6.79
CA PRO A 18 33.04 8.07 6.33
C PRO A 18 33.23 6.89 5.36
N ASN A 19 34.04 7.10 4.33
CA ASN A 19 34.45 6.11 3.30
C ASN A 19 33.39 5.68 2.29
N VAL A 20 32.36 6.50 2.06
CA VAL A 20 31.33 6.21 1.05
C VAL A 20 31.90 5.98 -0.34
N PHE A 21 33.09 6.49 -0.72
CA PHE A 21 33.62 6.51 -2.09
C PHE A 21 34.77 5.54 -2.41
N GLU A 22 35.17 4.64 -1.51
CA GLU A 22 36.27 3.70 -1.77
C GLU A 22 35.79 2.40 -2.45
N GLU A 23 35.90 2.30 -3.78
CA GLU A 23 35.68 1.04 -4.50
C GLU A 23 36.91 0.11 -4.38
N LYS A 24 36.74 -1.07 -3.76
CA LYS A 24 37.82 -2.03 -3.50
C LYS A 24 38.10 -3.01 -4.66
N GLU A 25 37.16 -3.20 -5.60
CA GLU A 25 37.27 -4.18 -6.69
C GLU A 25 36.94 -3.61 -8.07
N ARG A 26 37.69 -4.04 -9.10
CA ARG A 26 37.49 -3.64 -10.50
C ARG A 26 36.53 -4.59 -11.21
N HIS A 27 35.31 -4.13 -11.40
CA HIS A 27 34.25 -4.89 -12.06
C HIS A 27 34.25 -4.71 -13.58
N LYS A 28 33.78 -5.73 -14.33
CA LYS A 28 33.58 -5.65 -15.78
C LYS A 28 32.09 -5.63 -16.11
N PHE A 29 31.60 -4.49 -16.57
CA PHE A 29 30.21 -4.31 -16.97
C PHE A 29 30.04 -4.41 -18.48
N VAL A 30 28.87 -4.90 -18.91
CA VAL A 30 28.48 -4.98 -20.32
C VAL A 30 27.08 -4.43 -20.47
N PHE A 31 26.95 -3.40 -21.32
CA PHE A 31 25.66 -2.82 -21.69
C PHE A 31 25.08 -3.52 -22.91
N ILE A 32 23.77 -3.66 -22.96
CA ILE A 32 23.00 -4.06 -24.15
C ILE A 32 21.90 -3.01 -24.32
N VAL A 33 21.76 -2.49 -25.53
CA VAL A 33 20.77 -1.47 -25.88
C VAL A 33 19.90 -2.01 -27.00
N ALA A 34 18.59 -1.92 -26.83
CA ALA A 34 17.60 -2.29 -27.84
C ALA A 34 16.48 -1.23 -27.89
N TRP A 35 15.81 -1.13 -29.03
CA TRP A 35 14.64 -0.26 -29.17
C TRP A 35 13.37 -1.01 -28.82
N ASN A 36 12.52 -0.38 -28.00
CA ASN A 36 11.19 -0.86 -27.70
C ASN A 36 10.18 -0.09 -28.56
N GLU A 37 9.67 -0.73 -29.61
CA GLU A 37 8.69 -0.15 -30.53
C GLU A 37 7.36 0.21 -29.86
N VAL A 38 6.96 -0.53 -28.82
CA VAL A 38 5.67 -0.33 -28.13
C VAL A 38 5.68 0.94 -27.30
N GLU A 39 6.80 1.19 -26.62
CA GLU A 39 6.96 2.34 -25.70
C GLU A 39 7.66 3.53 -26.37
N GLY A 40 8.24 3.36 -27.57
CA GLY A 40 9.03 4.38 -28.25
C GLY A 40 10.29 4.79 -27.46
N LYS A 41 10.94 3.84 -26.77
CA LYS A 41 12.06 4.07 -25.85
C LYS A 41 13.20 3.08 -26.05
N PHE A 42 14.40 3.43 -25.60
CA PHE A 42 15.53 2.50 -25.51
C PHE A 42 15.43 1.65 -24.24
N ALA A 43 15.43 0.33 -24.42
CA ALA A 43 15.69 -0.63 -23.35
C ALA A 43 17.20 -0.80 -23.17
N ILE A 44 17.72 -0.38 -22.03
CA ILE A 44 19.14 -0.46 -21.70
C ILE A 44 19.29 -1.42 -20.54
N THR A 45 20.08 -2.48 -20.74
CA THR A 45 20.45 -3.42 -19.69
C THR A 45 21.94 -3.39 -19.44
N CYS A 46 22.35 -3.58 -18.18
CA CYS A 46 23.74 -3.69 -17.79
C CYS A 46 23.97 -4.99 -17.02
N HIS A 47 25.07 -5.68 -17.30
CA HIS A 47 25.44 -6.94 -16.63
C HIS A 47 26.86 -6.89 -16.07
N ASN A 48 27.02 -7.25 -14.79
CA ASN A 48 28.32 -7.44 -14.16
C ASN A 48 28.88 -8.83 -14.53
N ARG A 49 29.76 -8.89 -15.55
CA ARG A 49 30.34 -10.15 -16.05
C ARG A 49 31.31 -10.79 -15.08
N THR A 50 31.96 -10.01 -14.22
CA THR A 50 32.84 -10.50 -13.15
C THR A 50 32.02 -11.32 -12.14
N ALA A 51 30.92 -10.77 -11.64
CA ALA A 51 30.02 -11.44 -10.70
C ALA A 51 29.29 -12.64 -11.34
N GLN A 52 28.80 -12.52 -12.59
CA GLN A 52 28.16 -13.64 -13.30
C GLN A 52 29.10 -14.85 -13.50
N ARG A 53 30.39 -14.61 -13.77
CA ARG A 53 31.39 -15.68 -13.96
C ARG A 53 31.77 -16.36 -12.66
N GLN A 54 31.92 -15.60 -11.57
CA GLN A 54 32.16 -16.17 -10.23
C GLN A 54 30.98 -17.06 -9.80
N ARG A 55 29.74 -16.59 -9.97
CA ARG A 55 28.52 -17.40 -9.69
C ARG A 55 28.46 -18.66 -10.55
N SER A 56 28.84 -18.58 -11.84
CA SER A 56 28.85 -19.74 -12.74
C SER A 56 29.95 -20.74 -12.36
N ALA A 57 31.11 -20.26 -11.92
CA ALA A 57 32.22 -21.10 -11.45
C ALA A 57 31.86 -21.84 -10.15
N ASP A 58 31.24 -21.16 -9.18
CA ASP A 58 30.76 -21.79 -7.94
C ASP A 58 29.67 -22.84 -8.20
N LYS A 59 28.75 -22.54 -9.13
CA LYS A 59 27.71 -23.49 -9.53
C LYS A 59 28.27 -24.73 -10.24
N SER A 60 29.40 -24.60 -10.92
CA SER A 60 30.10 -25.72 -11.59
C SER A 60 30.98 -26.57 -10.66
N ARG A 61 31.32 -26.05 -9.47
CA ARG A 61 32.14 -26.75 -8.46
C ARG A 61 31.32 -27.64 -7.51
N SER A 62 30.00 -27.61 -7.61
CA SER A 62 29.10 -28.44 -6.80
C SER A 62 28.88 -29.82 -7.46
N PRO A 63 29.28 -30.95 -6.84
CA PRO A 63 29.19 -32.26 -7.47
C PRO A 63 27.74 -32.75 -7.58
N ARG A 64 27.41 -33.31 -8.73
CA ARG A 64 26.10 -33.86 -9.09
C ARG A 64 25.98 -35.32 -8.63
N GLY A 65 24.96 -35.62 -7.80
CA GLY A 65 24.49 -36.98 -7.41
C GLY A 65 25.07 -37.45 -6.07
N SER A 66 24.33 -37.96 -5.08
CA SER A 66 23.07 -38.72 -5.07
C SER A 66 22.51 -38.81 -3.60
N PRO A 67 21.56 -39.71 -3.28
CA PRO A 67 20.21 -39.41 -2.79
C PRO A 67 20.05 -39.25 -1.26
N LYS A 68 18.89 -38.68 -0.87
CA LYS A 68 18.35 -38.55 0.49
C LYS A 68 18.70 -39.72 1.43
N LYS A 69 19.33 -39.40 2.55
CA LYS A 69 19.24 -40.15 3.81
C LYS A 69 19.16 -39.16 4.97
N GLU A 70 18.14 -39.36 5.79
CA GLU A 70 17.99 -38.77 7.12
C GLU A 70 19.13 -39.26 8.03
N ALA A 71 19.81 -38.34 8.70
CA ALA A 71 20.44 -38.53 10.00
C ALA A 71 20.80 -37.16 10.58
N GLY A 72 20.44 -36.96 11.85
CA GLY A 72 20.60 -35.71 12.57
C GLY A 72 22.06 -35.32 12.86
N GLY A 73 22.18 -34.07 13.31
CA GLY A 73 23.43 -33.49 13.81
C GLY A 73 23.53 -32.02 13.43
N SER A 74 23.18 -31.14 14.37
CA SER A 74 23.59 -29.73 14.31
C SER A 74 25.12 -29.63 14.32
N PRO A 75 25.65 -28.59 13.68
CA PRO A 75 26.56 -27.75 14.46
C PRO A 75 26.11 -26.29 14.43
N VAL A 76 26.13 -25.71 15.62
CA VAL A 76 26.10 -24.26 15.90
C VAL A 76 27.46 -23.70 15.52
N ALA A 77 27.52 -22.75 14.58
CA ALA A 77 28.64 -21.82 14.44
C ALA A 77 28.20 -20.58 13.66
N ALA A 78 28.50 -19.41 14.24
CA ALA A 78 28.60 -18.07 13.65
C ALA A 78 27.45 -17.60 12.73
N ARG A 79 26.68 -16.61 13.21
CA ARG A 79 26.07 -15.60 12.33
C ARG A 79 27.22 -14.81 11.69
N GLU A 80 27.78 -15.34 10.61
CA GLU A 80 28.43 -14.50 9.61
C GLU A 80 27.32 -13.67 8.95
N GLU A 81 27.54 -12.36 8.90
CA GLU A 81 26.76 -11.43 8.08
C GLU A 81 26.62 -12.07 6.69
N GLN A 82 25.38 -12.34 6.27
CA GLN A 82 25.13 -12.72 4.88
C GLN A 82 25.59 -11.52 4.04
N PRO A 83 26.57 -11.67 3.12
CA PRO A 83 26.89 -10.57 2.22
C PRO A 83 25.62 -10.29 1.42
N GLU A 84 25.19 -9.04 1.42
CA GLU A 84 24.09 -8.52 0.61
C GLU A 84 24.19 -9.13 -0.79
N GLU A 85 23.10 -9.71 -1.28
CA GLU A 85 23.08 -10.35 -2.59
C GLU A 85 23.39 -9.31 -3.67
N GLU A 86 24.66 -9.17 -4.06
CA GLU A 86 25.06 -8.20 -5.08
C GLU A 86 24.26 -8.44 -6.37
N GLU A 87 23.39 -7.49 -6.72
CA GLU A 87 22.63 -7.49 -7.95
C GLU A 87 23.61 -7.58 -9.14
N CYS A 88 23.41 -8.56 -10.01
CA CYS A 88 24.35 -8.82 -11.10
C CYS A 88 23.90 -8.20 -12.42
N SER A 89 22.72 -7.59 -12.48
CA SER A 89 22.08 -7.12 -13.71
C SER A 89 21.05 -6.03 -13.45
N TRP A 90 21.09 -4.97 -14.25
CA TRP A 90 20.19 -3.81 -14.18
C TRP A 90 19.52 -3.57 -15.53
N ALA A 91 18.32 -2.99 -15.53
CA ALA A 91 17.57 -2.70 -16.75
C ALA A 91 16.71 -1.45 -16.56
N GLY A 92 16.58 -0.63 -17.61
CA GLY A 92 15.72 0.55 -17.61
C GLY A 92 15.23 0.91 -19.02
N LEU A 93 14.14 1.67 -19.09
CA LEU A 93 13.58 2.23 -20.33
C LEU A 93 13.82 3.74 -20.37
N PHE A 94 14.41 4.24 -21.45
CA PHE A 94 14.82 5.65 -21.56
C PHE A 94 14.32 6.26 -22.87
N SER A 95 13.65 7.40 -22.75
CA SER A 95 13.34 8.27 -23.90
C SER A 95 14.59 9.04 -24.35
N PHE A 96 14.49 9.70 -25.51
CA PHE A 96 15.54 10.62 -25.98
C PHE A 96 15.80 11.75 -24.98
N GLN A 97 14.76 12.24 -24.29
CA GLN A 97 14.89 13.28 -23.28
C GLN A 97 15.58 12.77 -22.00
N ASP A 98 15.26 11.55 -21.56
CA ASP A 98 15.88 10.93 -20.39
C ASP A 98 17.39 10.77 -20.61
N LEU A 99 17.79 10.31 -21.81
CA LEU A 99 19.22 10.15 -22.14
C LEU A 99 19.97 11.48 -22.22
N ARG A 100 19.32 12.56 -22.68
CA ARG A 100 19.90 13.91 -22.65
C ARG A 100 20.07 14.40 -21.20
N ALA A 101 19.10 14.14 -20.33
CA ALA A 101 19.19 14.52 -18.91
C ALA A 101 20.31 13.74 -18.19
N VAL A 102 20.37 12.41 -18.38
CA VAL A 102 21.45 11.55 -17.91
C VAL A 102 22.81 12.07 -18.38
N HIS A 103 22.92 12.43 -19.66
CA HIS A 103 24.16 12.97 -20.21
C HIS A 103 24.60 14.28 -19.54
N GLN A 104 23.67 15.20 -19.28
CA GLN A 104 23.98 16.45 -18.58
C GLN A 104 24.48 16.20 -17.15
N GLN A 105 23.87 15.24 -16.44
CA GLN A 105 24.32 14.84 -15.11
C GLN A 105 25.73 14.23 -15.14
N LEU A 106 26.00 13.34 -16.10
CA LEU A 106 27.33 12.74 -16.25
C LEU A 106 28.40 13.76 -16.66
N CYS A 107 28.08 14.72 -17.53
CA CYS A 107 29.00 15.80 -17.91
C CYS A 107 29.34 16.74 -16.74
N SER A 108 28.43 16.87 -15.77
CA SER A 108 28.69 17.63 -14.54
C SER A 108 29.74 16.96 -13.65
N VAL A 109 29.91 15.64 -13.79
CA VAL A 109 30.95 14.85 -13.11
C VAL A 109 32.25 14.82 -13.92
N SER A 110 32.16 14.62 -15.24
CA SER A 110 33.32 14.63 -16.14
C SER A 110 32.98 15.32 -17.47
N GLY A 111 33.52 16.52 -17.69
CA GLY A 111 33.33 17.28 -18.92
C GLY A 111 33.96 16.62 -20.17
N GLU A 112 34.80 15.59 -19.99
CA GLU A 112 35.36 14.83 -21.11
C GLU A 112 34.27 14.06 -21.88
N LEU A 113 33.10 13.84 -21.28
CA LEU A 113 32.01 13.07 -21.89
C LEU A 113 31.17 13.87 -22.90
N GLU A 114 31.25 15.21 -22.87
CA GLU A 114 30.43 16.15 -23.65
C GLU A 114 30.35 15.85 -25.18
N PRO A 115 31.44 15.49 -25.90
CA PRO A 115 31.36 15.27 -27.34
C PRO A 115 30.83 13.87 -27.74
N TYR A 116 30.57 12.97 -26.79
CA TYR A 116 30.35 11.55 -27.08
C TYR A 116 28.88 11.13 -27.13
N LEU A 117 27.92 12.00 -26.78
CA LEU A 117 26.50 11.67 -26.87
C LEU A 117 26.07 11.53 -28.35
N PRO A 118 25.38 10.44 -28.75
CA PRO A 118 24.79 10.35 -30.07
C PRO A 118 23.74 11.46 -30.29
N ALA A 119 23.72 12.02 -31.51
CA ALA A 119 22.70 12.98 -31.90
C ALA A 119 21.34 12.27 -31.98
N PHE A 120 20.40 12.70 -31.12
CA PHE A 120 19.02 12.23 -31.12
C PHE A 120 18.13 13.14 -31.99
N PRO A 121 17.06 12.60 -32.59
CA PRO A 121 16.09 13.40 -33.34
C PRO A 121 15.51 14.54 -32.50
N GLU A 122 15.17 15.65 -33.16
CA GLU A 122 14.45 16.75 -32.53
C GLU A 122 12.98 16.34 -32.34
N GLU A 123 12.57 16.13 -31.09
CA GLU A 123 11.17 15.89 -30.76
C GLU A 123 10.42 17.22 -30.76
N PRO A 124 9.30 17.35 -31.51
CA PRO A 124 8.50 18.56 -31.49
C PRO A 124 7.89 18.75 -30.10
N SER A 125 8.03 19.96 -29.52
CA SER A 125 7.63 20.26 -28.16
C SER A 125 6.12 20.08 -27.89
N ALA A 126 5.80 19.28 -26.86
CA ALA A 126 4.55 19.13 -26.11
C ALA A 126 3.24 19.14 -26.93
N VAL A 127 2.78 20.33 -27.34
CA VAL A 127 1.51 20.49 -28.08
C VAL A 127 1.62 20.04 -29.54
N TRP A 128 2.83 20.03 -30.09
CA TRP A 128 3.09 19.64 -31.48
C TRP A 128 3.29 18.13 -31.64
N SER A 129 3.68 17.42 -30.58
CA SER A 129 3.79 15.95 -30.59
C SER A 129 2.43 15.27 -30.81
N VAL A 130 1.34 15.91 -30.36
CA VAL A 130 -0.05 15.44 -30.56
C VAL A 130 -0.51 15.62 -32.02
N LEU A 131 0.01 16.63 -32.73
CA LEU A 131 -0.40 16.95 -34.10
C LEU A 131 0.39 16.19 -35.17
N PHE A 132 1.66 15.89 -34.89
CA PHE A 132 2.58 15.31 -35.89
C PHE A 132 3.06 13.89 -35.56
N GLY A 133 2.75 13.37 -34.37
CA GLY A 133 3.20 12.05 -33.92
C GLY A 133 4.70 12.01 -33.58
N PRO A 134 5.18 10.90 -33.00
CA PRO A 134 6.61 10.69 -32.80
C PRO A 134 7.34 10.61 -34.16
N PRO A 135 8.60 11.05 -34.24
CA PRO A 135 9.37 10.92 -35.48
C PRO A 135 9.50 9.45 -35.88
N GLU A 136 9.03 9.10 -37.09
CA GLU A 136 9.21 7.76 -37.67
C GLU A 136 10.69 7.58 -38.05
N LEU A 137 11.44 6.85 -37.23
CA LEU A 137 12.79 6.42 -37.55
C LEU A 137 12.77 5.12 -38.32
N SER A 138 13.65 5.00 -39.32
CA SER A 138 13.85 3.72 -40.01
C SER A 138 14.55 2.70 -39.10
N GLU A 139 14.30 1.41 -39.33
CA GLU A 139 14.93 0.33 -38.54
C GLU A 139 16.46 0.44 -38.54
N ASP A 140 17.07 0.80 -39.67
CA ASP A 140 18.52 0.99 -39.82
C ASP A 140 19.07 2.15 -38.96
N GLU A 141 18.31 3.25 -38.82
CA GLU A 141 18.71 4.39 -37.99
C GLU A 141 18.64 4.08 -36.50
N VAL A 142 17.61 3.32 -36.10
CA VAL A 142 17.42 2.87 -34.73
C VAL A 142 18.52 1.89 -34.31
N GLU A 143 18.92 0.96 -35.18
CA GLU A 143 19.99 0.01 -34.90
C GLU A 143 21.35 0.71 -34.75
N GLU A 144 21.65 1.70 -35.60
CA GLU A 144 22.87 2.50 -35.48
C GLU A 144 22.87 3.36 -34.20
N LEU A 145 21.72 3.91 -33.79
CA LEU A 145 21.58 4.62 -32.52
C LEU A 145 21.81 3.71 -31.32
N CYS A 146 21.23 2.50 -31.32
CA CYS A 146 21.47 1.50 -30.26
C CYS A 146 22.97 1.19 -30.12
N ARG A 147 23.67 0.97 -31.23
CA ARG A 147 25.12 0.69 -31.25
C ARG A 147 25.95 1.86 -30.72
N ARG A 148 25.62 3.10 -31.12
CA ARG A 148 26.31 4.31 -30.64
C ARG A 148 26.06 4.55 -29.15
N LEU A 149 24.83 4.33 -28.70
CA LEU A 149 24.48 4.49 -27.29
C LEU A 149 25.21 3.46 -26.42
N GLN A 150 25.32 2.22 -26.88
CA GLN A 150 26.09 1.17 -26.20
C GLN A 150 27.58 1.56 -26.06
N LEU A 151 28.17 2.16 -27.10
CA LEU A 151 29.55 2.65 -27.05
C LEU A 151 29.70 3.83 -26.07
N TYR A 152 28.77 4.78 -26.12
CA TYR A 152 28.72 5.92 -25.20
C TYR A 152 28.66 5.48 -23.73
N LEU A 153 27.82 4.50 -23.40
CA LEU A 153 27.71 3.97 -22.03
C LEU A 153 29.00 3.29 -21.56
N GLY A 154 29.74 2.65 -22.47
CA GLY A 154 31.08 2.15 -22.19
C GLY A 154 32.06 3.28 -21.84
N HIS A 155 32.05 4.38 -22.60
CA HIS A 155 32.87 5.55 -22.31
C HIS A 155 32.46 6.27 -21.02
N ALA A 156 31.16 6.39 -20.75
CA ALA A 156 30.64 6.94 -19.50
C ALA A 156 31.08 6.10 -18.30
N LEU A 157 31.13 4.77 -18.43
CA LEU A 157 31.62 3.88 -17.39
C LEU A 157 33.12 4.07 -17.13
N ASP A 158 33.92 4.16 -18.20
CA ASP A 158 35.37 4.33 -18.09
C ASP A 158 35.77 5.68 -17.49
N THR A 159 34.94 6.72 -17.69
CA THR A 159 35.20 8.09 -17.23
C THR A 159 34.60 8.40 -15.85
N CYS A 160 33.33 8.06 -15.63
CA CYS A 160 32.60 8.37 -14.39
C CYS A 160 32.63 7.24 -13.35
N GLY A 161 33.00 6.02 -13.75
CA GLY A 161 32.95 4.85 -12.89
C GLY A 161 31.54 4.26 -12.72
N TRP A 162 31.48 3.01 -12.26
CA TRP A 162 30.23 2.26 -12.21
C TRP A 162 29.21 2.87 -11.27
N ARG A 163 29.61 3.25 -10.06
CA ARG A 163 28.65 3.67 -9.05
C ARG A 163 27.90 4.95 -9.42
N ILE A 164 28.60 5.92 -10.00
CA ILE A 164 27.97 7.16 -10.49
C ILE A 164 27.05 6.81 -11.67
N LEU A 165 27.53 5.98 -12.59
CA LEU A 165 26.75 5.61 -13.77
C LEU A 165 25.48 4.81 -13.40
N SER A 166 25.57 3.89 -12.43
CA SER A 166 24.42 3.13 -11.94
C SER A 166 23.43 4.01 -11.20
N GLN A 167 23.91 4.99 -10.43
CA GLN A 167 23.07 5.98 -9.74
C GLN A 167 22.42 6.99 -10.68
N VAL A 168 22.94 7.19 -11.88
CA VAL A 168 22.31 8.10 -12.84
C VAL A 168 21.35 7.36 -13.78
N LEU A 169 21.64 6.09 -14.09
CA LEU A 169 20.82 5.30 -15.02
C LEU A 169 19.75 4.46 -14.34
N PHE A 170 20.05 3.81 -13.22
CA PHE A 170 19.24 2.70 -12.70
C PHE A 170 18.66 2.95 -11.30
N THR A 171 18.84 4.13 -10.73
CA THR A 171 18.05 4.51 -9.56
C THR A 171 16.63 4.82 -10.01
N GLU A 172 15.70 3.99 -9.57
CA GLU A 172 14.29 4.38 -9.49
C GLU A 172 14.24 5.64 -8.62
N SER A 173 14.04 6.81 -9.25
CA SER A 173 13.78 8.10 -8.60
C SER A 173 14.26 8.16 -7.14
N ASP A 174 15.55 8.47 -6.92
CA ASP A 174 16.10 8.65 -5.58
C ASP A 174 15.13 9.52 -4.77
N ASP A 175 14.43 8.91 -3.82
CA ASP A 175 13.64 9.63 -2.84
C ASP A 175 14.68 10.37 -2.00
N PRO A 176 14.75 11.72 -2.04
CA PRO A 176 15.76 12.47 -1.30
C PRO A 176 15.73 12.16 0.21
N GLU A 177 14.63 11.60 0.70
CA GLU A 177 14.41 11.05 2.03
C GLU A 177 15.38 9.93 2.47
N GLU A 178 16.05 9.20 1.58
CA GLU A 178 17.02 8.17 2.01
C GLU A 178 18.30 8.79 2.61
N TYR A 179 18.60 10.04 2.26
CA TYR A 179 19.77 10.78 2.76
C TYR A 179 19.51 11.52 4.07
N TYR A 180 18.25 11.76 4.42
CA TYR A 180 17.86 12.50 5.62
C TYR A 180 17.21 11.56 6.64
N GLU A 181 17.67 11.55 7.89
CA GLU A 181 16.87 10.90 8.95
C GLU A 181 15.52 11.62 9.01
N SER A 182 14.45 10.87 8.79
CA SER A 182 13.11 11.43 8.91
C SER A 182 12.95 12.04 10.31
N LEU A 183 12.41 13.26 10.42
CA LEU A 183 12.04 13.85 11.71
C LEU A 183 11.12 12.93 12.53
N SER A 184 10.44 12.00 11.86
CA SER A 184 9.66 10.96 12.50
C SER A 184 10.51 9.87 13.17
N GLU A 185 11.61 9.46 12.55
CA GLU A 185 12.58 8.49 13.08
C GLU A 185 13.37 9.08 14.23
N LEU A 186 13.81 10.33 14.12
CA LEU A 186 14.53 11.02 15.20
C LEU A 186 13.65 11.16 16.44
N ARG A 187 12.38 11.55 16.27
CA ARG A 187 11.40 11.62 17.37
C ARG A 187 11.12 10.24 17.97
N HIS A 188 10.95 9.23 17.13
CA HIS A 188 10.75 7.84 17.58
C HIS A 188 11.92 7.38 18.46
N LYS A 189 13.16 7.54 17.98
CA LYS A 189 14.39 7.23 18.74
C LYS A 189 14.44 8.02 20.07
N GLY A 190 14.06 9.30 20.05
CA GLY A 190 13.98 10.12 21.27
C GLY A 190 13.03 9.54 22.33
N TYR A 191 11.82 9.13 21.93
CA TYR A 191 10.86 8.48 22.84
C TYR A 191 11.38 7.11 23.34
N GLU A 192 11.99 6.32 22.46
CA GLU A 192 12.62 5.04 22.85
C GLU A 192 13.78 5.21 23.84
N GLU A 193 14.58 6.27 23.69
CA GLU A 193 15.68 6.59 24.60
C GLU A 193 15.17 7.02 25.98
N VAL A 194 14.12 7.85 26.04
CA VAL A 194 13.47 8.24 27.31
C VAL A 194 12.94 6.99 28.02
N LEU A 195 12.21 6.13 27.30
CA LEU A 195 11.73 4.86 27.84
C LEU A 195 12.87 3.95 28.33
N SER A 196 13.95 3.86 27.55
CA SER A 196 15.13 3.06 27.90
C SER A 196 15.83 3.58 29.15
N ARG A 197 15.94 4.91 29.31
CA ARG A 197 16.47 5.54 30.53
C ARG A 197 15.59 5.26 31.74
N ALA A 198 14.27 5.41 31.61
CA ALA A 198 13.32 5.14 32.69
C ALA A 198 13.38 3.67 33.14
N ARG A 199 13.42 2.72 32.19
CA ARG A 199 13.55 1.28 32.46
C ARG A 199 14.85 0.93 33.17
N ARG A 200 15.96 1.58 32.79
CA ARG A 200 17.27 1.38 33.43
C ARG A 200 17.25 1.86 34.88
N ARG A 201 16.70 3.05 35.12
CA ARG A 201 16.55 3.60 36.49
C ARG A 201 15.71 2.68 37.38
N LEU A 202 14.59 2.15 36.87
CA LEU A 202 13.76 1.19 37.60
C LEU A 202 14.52 -0.10 37.92
N HIS A 203 15.28 -0.65 36.96
CA HIS A 203 16.12 -1.84 37.20
C HIS A 203 17.20 -1.58 38.26
N GLU A 204 17.88 -0.43 38.22
CA GLU A 204 18.90 -0.07 39.21
C GLU A 204 18.33 0.02 40.62
N LEU A 205 17.12 0.57 40.78
CA LEU A 205 16.44 0.63 42.07
C LEU A 205 16.03 -0.76 42.57
N LEU A 206 15.48 -1.61 41.69
CA LEU A 206 15.12 -2.99 42.03
C LEU A 206 16.34 -3.84 42.42
N GLU A 207 17.52 -3.62 41.82
CA GLU A 207 18.75 -4.29 42.26
C GLU A 207 19.23 -3.77 43.62
N LYS A 208 19.13 -2.46 43.88
CA LYS A 208 19.45 -1.89 45.20
C LYS A 208 18.52 -2.43 46.30
N HIS A 209 17.26 -2.66 45.98
CA HIS A 209 16.27 -3.25 46.89
C HIS A 209 16.75 -4.59 47.43
N LYS A 210 17.23 -5.47 46.54
CA LYS A 210 17.69 -6.81 46.94
C LYS A 210 18.82 -6.81 47.96
N VAL A 211 19.61 -5.73 47.99
CA VAL A 211 20.83 -5.62 48.82
C VAL A 211 20.62 -4.74 50.06
N THR A 212 19.50 -4.01 50.14
CA THR A 212 19.24 -3.06 51.24
C THR A 212 18.66 -3.78 52.45
N GLU A 213 19.37 -3.77 53.58
CA GLU A 213 18.97 -4.44 54.83
C GLU A 213 18.29 -3.50 55.84
N SER A 214 18.40 -2.18 55.64
CA SER A 214 17.88 -1.14 56.53
C SER A 214 16.42 -0.82 56.21
N MET A 215 15.54 -0.94 57.21
CA MET A 215 14.10 -0.70 57.05
C MET A 215 13.76 0.76 56.69
N VAL A 216 14.55 1.72 57.17
CA VAL A 216 14.34 3.16 56.86
C VAL A 216 14.72 3.43 55.42
N ASP A 217 15.89 2.93 54.98
CA ASP A 217 16.37 3.09 53.61
C ASP A 217 15.47 2.35 52.61
N LEU A 218 14.87 1.22 53.02
CA LEU A 218 13.91 0.48 52.21
C LEU A 218 12.61 1.26 51.99
N LEU A 219 12.15 2.02 52.99
CA LEU A 219 10.94 2.83 52.86
C LEU A 219 11.14 3.97 51.85
N GLU A 220 12.30 4.63 51.89
CA GLU A 220 12.69 5.63 50.89
C GLU A 220 12.87 5.00 49.49
N LEU A 221 13.41 3.78 49.44
CA LEU A 221 13.59 3.05 48.19
C LEU A 221 12.25 2.70 47.53
N TYR A 222 11.24 2.26 48.28
CA TYR A 222 9.90 2.00 47.74
C TYR A 222 9.28 3.24 47.11
N GLN A 223 9.47 4.42 47.72
CA GLN A 223 8.98 5.67 47.16
C GLN A 223 9.68 6.00 45.83
N MET A 224 11.00 5.82 45.77
CA MET A 224 11.76 6.00 44.53
C MET A 224 11.41 4.96 43.44
N GLU A 225 11.09 3.72 43.82
CA GLU A 225 10.63 2.67 42.91
C GLU A 225 9.28 3.02 42.28
N ASP A 226 8.34 3.53 43.07
CA ASP A 226 7.02 3.95 42.57
C ASP A 226 7.15 5.13 41.60
N GLU A 227 7.98 6.12 41.94
CA GLU A 227 8.31 7.24 41.03
C GLU A 227 8.96 6.76 39.72
N ALA A 228 9.90 5.81 39.80
CA ALA A 228 10.57 5.26 38.62
C ALA A 228 9.61 4.39 37.78
N TYR A 229 8.69 3.67 38.42
CA TYR A 229 7.65 2.91 37.74
C TYR A 229 6.70 3.84 36.99
N ASN A 230 6.22 4.90 37.64
CA ASN A 230 5.38 5.91 37.01
C ASN A 230 6.07 6.56 35.81
N ALA A 231 7.37 6.90 35.91
CA ALA A 231 8.15 7.41 34.79
C ALA A 231 8.25 6.44 33.60
N VAL A 232 8.30 5.12 33.85
CA VAL A 232 8.24 4.10 32.79
C VAL A 232 6.86 4.07 32.14
N VAL A 233 5.80 4.14 32.94
CA VAL A 233 4.41 4.15 32.44
C VAL A 233 4.18 5.39 31.57
N GLU A 234 4.59 6.56 32.02
CA GLU A 234 4.49 7.83 31.28
C GLU A 234 5.27 7.76 29.96
N ALA A 235 6.56 7.41 30.00
CA ALA A 235 7.38 7.31 28.79
C ALA A 235 6.84 6.27 27.78
N THR A 236 6.31 5.15 28.29
CA THR A 236 5.66 4.13 27.45
C THR A 236 4.39 4.67 26.80
N THR A 237 3.60 5.42 27.57
CA THR A 237 2.34 6.01 27.10
C THR A 237 2.61 7.05 26.01
N GLU A 238 3.58 7.93 26.21
CA GLU A 238 3.97 8.94 25.21
C GLU A 238 4.47 8.30 23.90
N LEU A 239 5.30 7.26 23.98
CA LEU A 239 5.74 6.51 22.81
C LEU A 239 4.56 5.90 22.04
N TYR A 240 3.61 5.28 22.74
CA TYR A 240 2.44 4.70 22.09
C TYR A 240 1.49 5.76 21.53
N GLN A 241 1.32 6.90 22.20
CA GLN A 241 0.55 8.02 21.67
C GLN A 241 1.16 8.52 20.35
N TYR A 242 2.49 8.68 20.31
CA TYR A 242 3.22 9.05 19.11
C TYR A 242 3.04 8.03 17.97
N LEU A 243 3.22 6.73 18.27
CA LEU A 243 3.06 5.65 17.29
C LEU A 243 1.63 5.52 16.74
N LEU A 244 0.62 5.83 17.57
CA LEU A 244 -0.79 5.75 17.18
C LEU A 244 -1.26 6.96 16.40
N GLN A 245 -0.57 8.10 16.49
CA GLN A 245 -1.01 9.36 15.90
C GLN A 245 -1.18 9.29 14.37
N PRO A 246 -0.25 8.72 13.56
CA PRO A 246 -0.44 8.58 12.12
C PRO A 246 -1.70 7.79 11.74
N PHE A 247 -2.06 6.77 12.52
CA PHE A 247 -3.28 5.98 12.28
C PHE A 247 -4.56 6.77 12.60
N ARG A 248 -4.51 7.64 13.62
CA ARG A 248 -5.62 8.56 13.94
C ARG A 248 -5.79 9.58 12.81
N ASP A 249 -4.71 10.18 12.36
CA ASP A 249 -4.71 11.18 11.28
C ASP A 249 -5.19 10.58 9.95
N MET A 250 -4.73 9.37 9.61
CA MET A 250 -5.19 8.64 8.42
C MET A 250 -6.67 8.30 8.49
N ARG A 251 -7.17 7.91 9.68
CA ARG A 251 -8.61 7.68 9.88
C ARG A 251 -9.41 8.97 9.67
N GLU A 252 -8.94 10.10 10.19
CA GLU A 252 -9.58 11.41 9.99
C GLU A 252 -9.58 11.84 8.52
N LEU A 253 -8.44 11.72 7.83
CA LEU A 253 -8.32 12.04 6.41
C LEU A 253 -9.25 11.17 5.55
N ALA A 254 -9.32 9.87 5.83
CA ALA A 254 -10.24 8.96 5.16
C ALA A 254 -11.71 9.35 5.39
N MET A 255 -12.06 9.74 6.62
CA MET A 255 -13.41 10.24 6.93
C MET A 255 -13.74 11.53 6.15
N LEU A 256 -12.79 12.46 6.03
CA LEU A 256 -12.95 13.69 5.24
C LEU A 256 -13.10 13.41 3.75
N ARG A 257 -12.26 12.52 3.17
CA ARG A 257 -12.37 12.11 1.76
C ARG A 257 -13.70 11.44 1.46
N ARG A 258 -14.18 10.57 2.37
CA ARG A 258 -15.52 9.97 2.26
C ARG A 258 -16.63 11.02 2.24
N GLN A 259 -16.55 12.06 3.08
CA GLN A 259 -17.50 13.17 3.05
C GLN A 259 -17.38 13.98 1.75
N GLN A 260 -16.17 14.23 1.26
CA GLN A 260 -15.92 14.95 0.02
C GLN A 260 -16.49 14.21 -1.21
N ILE A 261 -16.25 12.91 -1.34
CA ILE A 261 -16.82 12.08 -2.41
C ILE A 261 -18.36 12.10 -2.35
N LYS A 262 -18.92 12.01 -1.14
CA LYS A 262 -20.38 12.10 -0.94
C LYS A 262 -20.96 13.46 -1.41
N MET A 263 -20.19 14.54 -1.32
CA MET A 263 -20.58 15.86 -1.83
C MET A 263 -20.30 16.04 -3.34
N GLN A 264 -19.20 15.48 -3.85
CA GLN A 264 -18.78 15.62 -5.26
C GLN A 264 -19.54 14.71 -6.22
N SER A 265 -20.00 13.54 -5.77
CA SER A 265 -20.90 12.64 -6.51
C SER A 265 -22.22 13.31 -6.94
N LEU A 266 -22.51 14.52 -6.46
CA LEU A 266 -23.66 15.33 -6.88
C LEU A 266 -23.43 16.14 -8.17
N HIS A 267 -22.22 16.19 -8.76
CA HIS A 267 -21.87 17.15 -9.83
C HIS A 267 -21.40 16.56 -11.19
N GLY A 268 -21.47 15.25 -11.43
CA GLY A 268 -21.13 14.70 -12.75
C GLY A 268 -21.57 13.25 -12.91
N GLY A 269 -22.76 13.03 -13.48
CA GLY A 269 -23.49 11.76 -13.39
C GLY A 269 -22.75 10.52 -13.89
N GLU A 270 -22.13 10.55 -15.07
CA GLU A 270 -21.56 9.33 -15.68
C GLU A 270 -20.07 9.13 -15.36
N GLU A 271 -19.24 10.18 -15.48
CA GLU A 271 -17.81 10.10 -15.16
C GLU A 271 -17.55 9.82 -13.67
N ALA A 272 -18.36 10.38 -12.76
CA ALA A 272 -18.20 10.09 -11.34
C ALA A 272 -18.62 8.66 -10.98
N ILE A 273 -19.56 8.05 -11.72
CA ILE A 273 -19.94 6.64 -11.54
C ILE A 273 -18.80 5.74 -12.01
N ALA A 274 -18.19 6.03 -13.15
CA ALA A 274 -17.05 5.25 -13.66
C ALA A 274 -15.84 5.30 -12.70
N VAL A 275 -15.51 6.47 -12.17
CA VAL A 275 -14.43 6.63 -11.18
C VAL A 275 -14.77 5.91 -9.86
N LEU A 276 -16.03 5.96 -9.43
CA LEU A 276 -16.48 5.26 -8.23
C LEU A 276 -16.38 3.74 -8.41
N ASP A 277 -16.77 3.21 -9.57
CA ASP A 277 -16.67 1.79 -9.90
C ASP A 277 -15.21 1.33 -9.94
N GLN A 278 -14.32 2.14 -10.51
CA GLN A 278 -12.89 1.87 -10.52
C GLN A 278 -12.32 1.81 -9.09
N LEU A 279 -12.58 2.83 -8.28
CA LEU A 279 -12.11 2.88 -6.88
C LEU A 279 -12.67 1.73 -6.05
N GLU A 280 -13.91 1.32 -6.32
CA GLU A 280 -14.51 0.17 -5.65
C GLU A 280 -13.81 -1.15 -6.05
N ALA A 281 -13.50 -1.36 -7.33
CA ALA A 281 -12.76 -2.53 -7.78
C ALA A 281 -11.32 -2.58 -7.19
N GLU A 282 -10.66 -1.43 -7.11
CA GLU A 282 -9.38 -1.28 -6.44
C GLU A 282 -9.51 -1.60 -4.95
N TYR A 283 -10.56 -1.12 -4.26
CA TYR A 283 -10.82 -1.47 -2.86
C TYR A 283 -10.94 -2.99 -2.64
N TYR A 284 -11.71 -3.70 -3.47
CA TYR A 284 -11.83 -5.16 -3.36
C TYR A 284 -10.51 -5.87 -3.58
N THR A 285 -9.70 -5.39 -4.54
CA THR A 285 -8.36 -5.94 -4.80
C THR A 285 -7.45 -5.79 -3.58
N HIS A 286 -7.36 -4.60 -3.00
CA HIS A 286 -6.55 -4.34 -1.81
C HIS A 286 -7.07 -5.12 -0.59
N GLN A 287 -8.39 -5.24 -0.42
CA GLN A 287 -8.99 -6.00 0.68
C GLN A 287 -8.63 -7.49 0.61
N LEU A 288 -8.56 -8.08 -0.59
CA LEU A 288 -8.16 -9.47 -0.77
C LEU A 288 -6.67 -9.69 -0.49
N GLN A 289 -5.81 -8.78 -0.97
CA GLN A 289 -4.37 -8.79 -0.65
C GLN A 289 -4.14 -8.69 0.87
N LEU A 290 -4.89 -7.83 1.55
CA LEU A 290 -4.81 -7.70 3.00
C LEU A 290 -5.16 -9.02 3.71
N TYR A 291 -6.21 -9.72 3.28
CA TYR A 291 -6.53 -11.03 3.84
C TYR A 291 -5.46 -12.09 3.56
N GLU A 292 -4.81 -12.04 2.40
CA GLU A 292 -3.69 -12.95 2.06
C GLU A 292 -2.49 -12.72 2.98
N VAL A 293 -2.08 -11.46 3.15
CA VAL A 293 -0.98 -11.08 4.05
C VAL A 293 -1.31 -11.49 5.49
N GLN A 294 -2.51 -11.17 5.99
CA GLN A 294 -2.94 -11.58 7.33
C GLN A 294 -2.94 -13.11 7.50
N PHE A 295 -3.34 -13.85 6.47
CA PHE A 295 -3.34 -15.31 6.51
C PHE A 295 -1.91 -15.88 6.58
N GLU A 296 -0.97 -15.34 5.80
CA GLU A 296 0.43 -15.76 5.83
C GLU A 296 1.11 -15.40 7.18
N ILE A 297 0.81 -14.24 7.77
CA ILE A 297 1.28 -13.89 9.12
C ILE A 297 0.84 -14.95 10.13
N LEU A 298 -0.46 -15.26 10.17
CA LEU A 298 -0.99 -16.27 11.09
C LEU A 298 -0.39 -17.67 10.86
N LYS A 299 -0.02 -17.99 9.62
CA LYS A 299 0.64 -19.26 9.28
C LYS A 299 2.09 -19.28 9.80
N CYS A 300 2.83 -18.19 9.69
CA CYS A 300 4.16 -18.05 10.30
C CYS A 300 4.08 -18.16 11.84
N GLU A 301 3.09 -17.50 12.46
CA GLU A 301 2.86 -17.60 13.91
C GLU A 301 2.54 -19.04 14.35
N GLU A 302 1.68 -19.76 13.61
CA GLU A 302 1.35 -21.17 13.87
C GLU A 302 2.59 -22.08 13.77
N LEU A 303 3.45 -21.84 12.77
CA LEU A 303 4.71 -22.57 12.61
C LEU A 303 5.65 -22.33 13.80
N LEU A 304 5.79 -21.08 14.23
CA LEU A 304 6.61 -20.72 15.39
C LEU A 304 6.09 -21.39 16.68
N LEU A 305 4.78 -21.35 16.92
CA LEU A 305 4.17 -22.03 18.06
C LEU A 305 4.38 -23.55 18.00
N THR A 306 4.34 -24.14 16.81
CA THR A 306 4.56 -25.59 16.61
C THR A 306 6.01 -25.96 16.93
N ALA A 307 6.99 -25.18 16.44
CA ALA A 307 8.40 -25.38 16.76
C ALA A 307 8.67 -25.23 18.27
N GLN A 308 8.05 -24.24 18.93
CA GLN A 308 8.15 -24.07 20.39
C GLN A 308 7.56 -25.25 21.15
N LEU A 309 6.40 -25.76 20.71
CA LEU A 309 5.76 -26.93 21.31
C LEU A 309 6.64 -28.18 21.18
N GLU A 310 7.23 -28.43 20.02
CA GLU A 310 8.16 -29.54 19.79
C GLU A 310 9.40 -29.43 20.67
N SER A 311 9.98 -28.23 20.77
CA SER A 311 11.14 -27.98 21.64
C SER A 311 10.82 -28.29 23.11
N ILE A 312 9.70 -27.81 23.63
CA ILE A 312 9.32 -28.06 25.04
C ILE A 312 8.97 -29.55 25.24
N LYS A 313 8.29 -30.19 24.29
CA LYS A 313 8.00 -31.64 24.36
C LYS A 313 9.26 -32.48 24.38
N ARG A 314 10.31 -32.11 23.62
CA ARG A 314 11.62 -32.75 23.68
C ARG A 314 12.28 -32.57 25.05
N GLN A 315 12.31 -31.34 25.58
CA GLN A 315 12.85 -31.06 26.91
C GLN A 315 12.14 -31.87 28.01
N MET A 316 10.81 -32.02 27.92
CA MET A 316 10.07 -32.87 28.86
C MET A 316 10.42 -34.37 28.71
N SER A 317 10.73 -34.85 27.50
CA SER A 317 11.17 -36.25 27.31
C SER A 317 12.56 -36.45 27.91
N GLU A 318 13.51 -35.57 27.61
CA GLU A 318 14.88 -35.63 28.12
C GLU A 318 14.93 -35.63 29.66
N LYS A 319 14.09 -34.80 30.30
CA LYS A 319 13.95 -34.76 31.76
C LYS A 319 13.23 -35.97 32.36
N ARG A 320 12.42 -36.68 31.59
CA ARG A 320 11.76 -37.93 32.03
C ARG A 320 12.65 -39.16 31.85
N ASP A 321 13.53 -39.12 30.86
CA ASP A 321 14.45 -40.21 30.51
C ASP A 321 15.80 -40.11 31.27
N GLU A 322 15.93 -39.17 32.21
CA GLU A 322 17.10 -39.02 33.10
C GLU A 322 17.13 -40.17 34.13
N VAL A 323 17.89 -41.24 33.81
CA VAL A 323 18.05 -42.42 34.66
C VAL A 323 19.22 -42.23 35.63
N VAL A 324 18.97 -42.29 36.93
CA VAL A 324 20.00 -42.25 37.98
C VAL A 324 20.45 -43.67 38.32
N TYR A 325 21.75 -43.96 38.16
CA TYR A 325 22.38 -45.22 38.56
C TYR A 325 22.98 -45.11 39.96
N TYR A 326 22.64 -46.04 40.85
CA TYR A 326 23.17 -46.10 42.23
C TYR A 326 24.05 -47.33 42.42
N ASP A 327 25.20 -47.14 43.08
CA ASP A 327 26.06 -48.23 43.56
C ASP A 327 25.46 -48.87 44.83
N THR A 328 25.66 -50.18 45.02
CA THR A 328 24.91 -51.05 45.94
C THR A 328 25.31 -50.98 47.43
N TYR A 329 26.04 -49.98 47.90
CA TYR A 329 26.50 -49.90 49.29
C TYR A 329 26.32 -48.50 49.88
N GLU A 330 25.39 -48.34 50.84
CA GLU A 330 25.04 -47.05 51.46
C GLU A 330 25.54 -46.96 52.93
N SER A 331 26.25 -45.87 53.28
CA SER A 331 26.64 -45.50 54.66
C SER A 331 25.62 -44.53 55.30
N MET A 332 25.81 -44.14 56.57
CA MET A 332 24.97 -43.14 57.27
C MET A 332 24.91 -41.78 56.54
N GLU A 333 25.97 -41.37 55.84
CA GLU A 333 25.95 -40.18 54.98
C GLU A 333 25.01 -40.34 53.76
N ALA A 334 24.79 -41.56 53.27
CA ALA A 334 23.88 -41.81 52.16
C ALA A 334 22.41 -41.56 52.55
N MET A 335 22.04 -41.75 53.82
CA MET A 335 20.69 -41.46 54.33
C MET A 335 20.39 -39.95 54.34
N ILE A 336 21.37 -39.10 54.67
CA ILE A 336 21.21 -37.63 54.57
C ILE A 336 21.23 -37.21 53.10
N ALA A 337 22.07 -37.85 52.27
CA ALA A 337 22.01 -37.65 50.83
C ALA A 337 20.64 -38.02 50.23
N THR A 338 19.88 -38.95 50.82
CA THR A 338 18.52 -39.27 50.35
C THR A 338 17.49 -38.16 50.59
N GLU A 339 17.63 -37.32 51.61
CA GLU A 339 16.74 -36.16 51.83
C GLU A 339 17.01 -35.04 50.81
N ASP A 340 18.28 -34.75 50.52
CA ASP A 340 18.66 -33.82 49.45
C ASP A 340 18.26 -34.35 48.06
N MET A 341 18.29 -35.67 47.87
CA MET A 341 17.83 -36.31 46.64
C MET A 341 16.30 -36.27 46.50
N ALA A 342 15.56 -36.45 47.59
CA ALA A 342 14.11 -36.29 47.60
C ALA A 342 13.70 -34.84 47.26
N ALA A 343 14.44 -33.85 47.76
CA ALA A 343 14.26 -32.44 47.40
C ALA A 343 14.57 -32.19 45.90
N SER A 344 15.63 -32.80 45.36
CA SER A 344 15.98 -32.72 43.94
C SER A 344 14.90 -33.33 43.02
N ILE A 345 14.38 -34.51 43.36
CA ILE A 345 13.25 -35.13 42.62
C ILE A 345 12.01 -34.24 42.67
N HIS A 346 11.71 -33.65 43.83
CA HIS A 346 10.58 -32.73 43.98
C HIS A 346 10.74 -31.49 43.08
N LEU A 347 11.94 -30.91 43.03
CA LEU A 347 12.25 -29.76 42.16
C LEU A 347 12.11 -30.12 40.67
N GLN A 348 12.64 -31.27 40.24
CA GLN A 348 12.49 -31.76 38.85
C GLN A 348 11.01 -31.99 38.48
N ARG A 349 10.19 -32.48 39.43
CA ARG A 349 8.75 -32.69 39.21
C ARG A 349 7.99 -31.38 39.08
N GLU A 350 8.36 -30.36 39.84
CA GLU A 350 7.81 -29.01 39.68
C GLU A 350 8.20 -28.36 38.34
N GLU A 351 9.46 -28.53 37.91
CA GLU A 351 9.91 -28.07 36.59
C GLU A 351 9.13 -28.74 35.45
N LEU A 352 8.94 -30.06 35.51
CA LEU A 352 8.12 -30.79 34.55
C LEU A 352 6.66 -30.31 34.55
N HIS A 353 6.10 -30.00 35.72
CA HIS A 353 4.75 -29.45 35.83
C HIS A 353 4.65 -28.06 35.17
N LYS A 354 5.65 -27.18 35.38
CA LYS A 354 5.75 -25.87 34.73
C LYS A 354 5.86 -25.98 33.21
N LEU A 355 6.70 -26.88 32.70
CA LEU A 355 6.82 -27.14 31.26
C LEU A 355 5.49 -27.66 30.67
N GLN A 356 4.81 -28.56 31.37
CA GLN A 356 3.53 -29.10 30.94
C GLN A 356 2.41 -28.05 30.93
N GLN A 357 2.40 -27.12 31.89
CA GLN A 357 1.52 -25.96 31.87
C GLN A 357 1.80 -25.05 30.67
N LYS A 358 3.07 -24.82 30.35
CA LYS A 358 3.49 -24.02 29.19
C LYS A 358 3.07 -24.67 27.85
N VAL A 359 3.15 -25.99 27.73
CA VAL A 359 2.62 -26.75 26.57
C VAL A 359 1.12 -26.50 26.41
N ARG A 360 0.32 -26.62 27.47
CA ARG A 360 -1.13 -26.38 27.41
C ARG A 360 -1.45 -24.94 26.97
N GLN A 361 -0.70 -23.96 27.46
CA GLN A 361 -0.87 -22.56 27.07
C GLN A 361 -0.54 -22.32 25.59
N LEU A 362 0.56 -22.90 25.09
CA LEU A 362 0.95 -22.77 23.69
C LEU A 362 -0.01 -23.53 22.75
N GLU A 363 -0.51 -24.69 23.14
CA GLU A 363 -1.54 -25.43 22.39
C GLU A 363 -2.85 -24.64 22.32
N ALA A 364 -3.27 -23.99 23.42
CA ALA A 364 -4.43 -23.11 23.43
C ALA A 364 -4.23 -21.88 22.51
N LYS A 365 -3.04 -21.26 22.55
CA LYS A 365 -2.69 -20.16 21.63
C LYS A 365 -2.72 -20.61 20.17
N ARG A 366 -2.14 -21.77 19.86
CA ARG A 366 -2.17 -22.36 18.50
C ARG A 366 -3.61 -22.59 18.04
N GLY A 367 -4.47 -23.15 18.91
CA GLY A 367 -5.88 -23.34 18.61
C GLY A 367 -6.62 -22.05 18.26
N ARG A 368 -6.34 -20.94 18.95
CA ARG A 368 -6.89 -19.60 18.62
C ARG A 368 -6.40 -19.11 17.24
N ILE A 369 -5.14 -19.34 16.90
CA ILE A 369 -4.59 -18.98 15.58
C ILE A 369 -5.27 -19.81 14.48
N SER A 370 -5.43 -21.11 14.67
CA SER A 370 -6.10 -21.97 13.68
C SER A 370 -7.57 -21.53 13.47
N ALA A 371 -8.27 -21.10 14.53
CA ALA A 371 -9.61 -20.52 14.43
C ALA A 371 -9.62 -19.18 13.66
N LYS A 372 -8.68 -18.27 13.96
CA LYS A 372 -8.52 -17.00 13.22
C LYS A 372 -8.23 -17.24 11.73
N LYS A 373 -7.40 -18.23 11.39
CA LYS A 373 -7.12 -18.61 10.00
C LYS A 373 -8.36 -19.16 9.28
N ALA A 374 -9.20 -19.94 9.96
CA ALA A 374 -10.45 -20.42 9.41
C ALA A 374 -11.43 -19.26 9.16
N TYR A 375 -11.53 -18.35 10.13
CA TYR A 375 -12.35 -17.14 10.02
C TYR A 375 -11.91 -16.27 8.84
N LEU A 376 -10.61 -16.00 8.68
CA LEU A 376 -10.10 -15.21 7.56
C LEU A 376 -10.34 -15.86 6.19
N ARG A 377 -10.22 -17.19 6.10
CA ARG A 377 -10.57 -17.91 4.85
C ARG A 377 -12.03 -17.71 4.48
N ASN A 378 -12.95 -17.90 5.44
CA ASN A 378 -14.37 -17.67 5.21
C ASN A 378 -14.65 -16.20 4.83
N LYS A 379 -14.03 -15.26 5.54
CA LYS A 379 -14.16 -13.83 5.24
C LYS A 379 -13.66 -13.46 3.84
N LYS A 380 -12.56 -14.09 3.39
CA LYS A 380 -12.04 -13.94 2.02
C LYS A 380 -13.02 -14.49 0.99
N GLU A 381 -13.56 -15.70 1.21
CA GLU A 381 -14.56 -16.30 0.33
C GLU A 381 -15.82 -15.44 0.21
N ILE A 382 -16.34 -14.91 1.32
CA ILE A 382 -17.47 -13.98 1.32
C ILE A 382 -17.13 -12.71 0.52
N CYS A 383 -15.92 -12.16 0.69
CA CYS A 383 -15.49 -10.97 -0.04
C CYS A 383 -15.47 -11.20 -1.56
N ILE A 384 -14.92 -12.34 -1.98
CA ILE A 384 -14.88 -12.74 -3.39
C ILE A 384 -16.30 -12.91 -3.94
N ALA A 385 -17.16 -13.64 -3.22
CA ALA A 385 -18.55 -13.87 -3.64
C ALA A 385 -19.32 -12.55 -3.79
N LYS A 386 -19.21 -11.64 -2.81
CA LYS A 386 -19.86 -10.32 -2.87
C LYS A 386 -19.36 -9.47 -4.04
N HIS A 387 -18.06 -9.48 -4.31
CA HIS A 387 -17.50 -8.74 -5.44
C HIS A 387 -18.00 -9.31 -6.78
N ALA A 388 -18.03 -10.64 -6.91
CA ALA A 388 -18.52 -11.33 -8.11
C ALA A 388 -20.01 -11.07 -8.36
N GLU A 389 -20.84 -11.22 -7.32
CA GLU A 389 -22.29 -10.94 -7.40
C GLU A 389 -22.55 -9.50 -7.84
N LYS A 390 -21.78 -8.55 -7.32
CA LYS A 390 -21.94 -7.14 -7.68
C LYS A 390 -21.53 -6.85 -9.12
N ILE A 391 -20.47 -7.49 -9.62
CA ILE A 391 -20.09 -7.40 -11.04
C ILE A 391 -21.21 -7.96 -11.92
N GLU A 392 -21.81 -9.09 -11.54
CA GLU A 392 -22.92 -9.71 -12.27
C GLU A 392 -24.18 -8.82 -12.26
N GLN A 393 -24.53 -8.22 -11.12
CA GLN A 393 -25.63 -7.25 -11.02
C GLN A 393 -25.42 -6.04 -11.94
N ARG A 394 -24.17 -5.53 -12.04
CA ARG A 394 -23.84 -4.44 -12.97
C ARG A 394 -24.05 -4.87 -14.41
N LEU A 395 -23.48 -5.99 -14.84
CA LEU A 395 -23.63 -6.50 -16.21
C LEU A 395 -25.10 -6.70 -16.60
N ASN A 396 -25.91 -7.25 -15.70
CA ASN A 396 -27.35 -7.42 -15.93
C ASN A 396 -28.07 -6.06 -16.04
N SER A 397 -27.77 -5.10 -15.17
CA SER A 397 -28.38 -3.75 -15.25
C SER A 397 -28.00 -3.00 -16.53
N ASP A 398 -26.77 -3.19 -17.00
CA ASP A 398 -26.22 -2.63 -18.23
C ASP A 398 -26.89 -3.24 -19.48
N GLU A 399 -27.13 -4.55 -19.45
CA GLU A 399 -27.81 -5.29 -20.51
C GLU A 399 -29.30 -4.93 -20.57
N GLU A 400 -29.97 -4.79 -19.43
CA GLU A 400 -31.35 -4.29 -19.33
C GLU A 400 -31.48 -2.86 -19.87
N TYR A 401 -30.54 -1.96 -19.53
CA TYR A 401 -30.51 -0.60 -20.06
C TYR A 401 -30.32 -0.59 -21.59
N ARG A 402 -29.37 -1.39 -22.10
CA ARG A 402 -29.14 -1.53 -23.55
C ARG A 402 -30.35 -2.11 -24.28
N ALA A 403 -31.00 -3.12 -23.71
CA ALA A 403 -32.20 -3.73 -24.28
C ALA A 403 -33.37 -2.72 -24.32
N HIS A 404 -33.56 -1.94 -23.26
CA HIS A 404 -34.58 -0.89 -23.20
C HIS A 404 -34.33 0.22 -24.24
N HIS A 405 -33.06 0.65 -24.40
CA HIS A 405 -32.68 1.61 -25.44
C HIS A 405 -32.85 1.06 -26.86
N ALA A 406 -32.48 -0.20 -27.10
CA ALA A 406 -32.67 -0.85 -28.39
C ALA A 406 -34.16 -1.00 -28.74
N ALA A 407 -35.00 -1.40 -27.80
CA ALA A 407 -36.45 -1.48 -27.99
C ALA A 407 -37.08 -0.11 -28.27
N GLN A 408 -36.58 0.95 -27.63
CA GLN A 408 -37.05 2.33 -27.85
C GLN A 408 -36.68 2.87 -29.24
N LEU A 409 -35.49 2.52 -29.76
CA LEU A 409 -35.09 2.82 -31.14
C LEU A 409 -35.92 2.06 -32.18
N VAL A 410 -36.34 0.83 -31.88
CA VAL A 410 -37.22 0.03 -32.75
C VAL A 410 -38.67 0.55 -32.73
N MET A 411 -39.13 1.16 -31.64
CA MET A 411 -40.49 1.70 -31.49
C MET A 411 -40.70 3.13 -32.02
N SER A 412 -39.69 3.81 -32.56
CA SER A 412 -39.86 5.19 -33.04
C SER A 412 -39.16 5.48 -34.37
N SER A 413 -39.85 5.14 -35.47
CA SER A 413 -39.74 5.92 -36.69
C SER A 413 -41.15 6.15 -37.26
N PRO A 414 -41.83 7.26 -36.92
CA PRO A 414 -43.06 7.67 -37.60
C PRO A 414 -42.87 7.81 -39.11
N MET A 415 -41.61 7.93 -39.58
CA MET A 415 -41.24 7.89 -40.99
C MET A 415 -41.53 6.52 -41.63
N ASP A 416 -41.34 5.40 -40.92
CA ASP A 416 -41.58 4.07 -41.49
C ASP A 416 -43.06 3.77 -41.69
N GLU A 417 -43.92 4.25 -40.78
CA GLU A 417 -45.38 4.17 -40.94
C GLU A 417 -45.89 5.07 -42.06
N VAL A 418 -45.30 6.27 -42.22
CA VAL A 418 -45.58 7.19 -43.34
C VAL A 418 -45.13 6.58 -44.67
N LEU A 419 -43.93 5.99 -44.74
CA LEU A 419 -43.40 5.32 -45.93
C LEU A 419 -44.20 4.07 -46.29
N ALA A 420 -44.63 3.29 -45.29
CA ALA A 420 -45.52 2.16 -45.49
C ALA A 420 -46.91 2.60 -45.98
N SER A 421 -47.42 3.75 -45.53
CA SER A 421 -48.71 4.30 -45.96
C SER A 421 -48.65 4.91 -47.37
N LEU A 422 -47.52 5.54 -47.74
CA LEU A 422 -47.25 5.97 -49.12
C LEU A 422 -47.14 4.76 -50.07
N LYS A 423 -46.41 3.71 -49.68
CA LYS A 423 -46.27 2.47 -50.47
C LYS A 423 -47.59 1.71 -50.63
N ARG A 424 -48.51 1.82 -49.66
CA ARG A 424 -49.86 1.22 -49.72
C ARG A 424 -50.83 1.98 -50.63
N GLY A 425 -50.44 3.12 -51.20
CA GLY A 425 -51.23 3.83 -52.22
C GLY A 425 -52.55 4.42 -51.70
N SER A 426 -52.67 4.65 -50.40
CA SER A 426 -53.88 5.14 -49.73
C SER A 426 -54.05 6.66 -49.85
N PHE A 427 -54.06 7.21 -51.06
CA PHE A 427 -54.36 8.64 -51.28
C PHE A 427 -55.48 8.80 -52.31
N HIS A 428 -56.66 9.22 -51.86
CA HIS A 428 -57.74 9.67 -52.73
C HIS A 428 -57.57 11.17 -52.97
N LEU A 429 -56.75 11.55 -53.94
CA LEU A 429 -56.60 12.95 -54.35
C LEU A 429 -57.88 13.41 -55.05
N LYS A 430 -58.60 14.35 -54.44
CA LYS A 430 -59.78 14.99 -55.05
C LYS A 430 -59.34 15.86 -56.22
N LYS A 431 -59.88 15.60 -57.42
CA LYS A 431 -59.65 16.44 -58.61
C LYS A 431 -60.32 17.80 -58.41
N VAL A 432 -59.51 18.85 -58.29
CA VAL A 432 -59.97 20.25 -58.21
C VAL A 432 -60.05 20.82 -59.62
N GLU A 433 -61.23 21.31 -60.01
CA GLU A 433 -61.42 22.06 -61.24
C GLU A 433 -60.92 23.50 -61.07
N GLN A 434 -60.03 23.94 -61.96
CA GLN A 434 -59.52 25.32 -61.99
C GLN A 434 -60.67 26.30 -62.29
N ARG A 435 -61.02 27.15 -61.32
CA ARG A 435 -61.79 28.37 -61.53
C ARG A 435 -60.96 29.60 -61.19
N MET A 436 -61.14 30.60 -62.04
CA MET A 436 -60.44 31.88 -62.11
C MET A 436 -60.56 32.69 -60.81
N LEU A 437 -59.48 33.44 -60.53
CA LEU A 437 -59.33 34.42 -59.46
C LEU A 437 -60.50 35.41 -59.37
N ALA A 438 -60.97 35.63 -58.14
CA ALA A 438 -61.79 36.77 -57.74
C ALA A 438 -61.06 37.54 -56.61
N PRO A 439 -61.34 38.84 -56.41
CA PRO A 439 -60.46 39.77 -55.69
C PRO A 439 -60.35 39.48 -54.19
N PHE A 440 -59.16 39.77 -53.66
CA PHE A 440 -58.79 39.69 -52.25
C PHE A 440 -59.80 40.39 -51.33
N PRO A 441 -60.30 39.70 -50.28
CA PRO A 441 -60.74 40.32 -49.05
C PRO A 441 -59.63 40.26 -48.00
N ASP A 442 -59.49 41.36 -47.27
CA ASP A 442 -58.54 41.58 -46.18
C ASP A 442 -58.58 40.43 -45.16
N GLU A 443 -57.52 39.64 -45.06
CA GLU A 443 -57.34 38.67 -43.98
C GLU A 443 -56.45 39.26 -42.89
N ASP A 444 -57.01 39.28 -41.70
CA ASP A 444 -56.47 39.86 -40.48
C ASP A 444 -55.01 39.46 -40.18
N ASP A 445 -54.17 40.47 -39.96
CA ASP A 445 -52.78 40.40 -39.47
C ASP A 445 -52.63 39.84 -38.04
N SER A 446 -53.66 39.18 -37.50
CA SER A 446 -53.70 38.64 -36.14
C SER A 446 -53.07 37.25 -36.02
N ASN A 447 -53.08 36.46 -37.09
CA ASN A 447 -52.57 35.07 -37.11
C ASN A 447 -51.22 34.89 -37.82
N ASN A 448 -50.62 35.96 -38.35
CA ASN A 448 -49.32 35.87 -39.00
C ASN A 448 -48.18 36.04 -37.98
N ILE A 449 -47.56 34.93 -37.60
CA ILE A 449 -46.39 34.87 -36.69
C ILE A 449 -45.29 35.84 -37.13
N LEU A 450 -45.09 36.04 -38.45
CA LEU A 450 -44.08 36.95 -38.98
C LEU A 450 -44.44 38.44 -38.73
N ALA A 451 -45.73 38.78 -38.71
CA ALA A 451 -46.21 40.12 -38.38
C ALA A 451 -46.09 40.40 -36.86
N GLN A 452 -46.30 39.38 -36.01
CA GLN A 452 -46.09 39.50 -34.55
C GLN A 452 -44.61 39.65 -34.18
N ILE A 453 -43.70 38.95 -34.87
CA ILE A 453 -42.25 39.08 -34.66
C ILE A 453 -41.76 40.47 -35.04
N ARG A 454 -42.26 41.06 -36.13
CA ARG A 454 -41.89 42.43 -36.55
C ARG A 454 -42.36 43.53 -35.60
N LYS A 455 -43.42 43.29 -34.82
CA LYS A 455 -43.93 44.26 -33.83
C LYS A 455 -43.07 44.35 -32.55
N GLY A 456 -42.23 43.34 -32.29
CA GLY A 456 -41.33 43.29 -31.12
C GLY A 456 -42.06 43.09 -29.78
N VAL A 457 -41.45 42.35 -28.86
CA VAL A 457 -42.02 42.08 -27.52
C VAL A 457 -41.11 42.67 -26.44
N LYS A 458 -41.69 43.41 -25.49
CA LYS A 458 -40.94 43.97 -24.36
C LYS A 458 -40.66 42.88 -23.32
N LEU A 459 -39.41 42.43 -23.24
CA LEU A 459 -38.95 41.52 -22.20
C LEU A 459 -38.73 42.31 -20.90
N LYS A 460 -39.28 41.81 -19.79
CA LYS A 460 -39.04 42.37 -18.45
C LYS A 460 -37.60 42.06 -18.03
N LYS A 461 -36.88 43.08 -17.57
CA LYS A 461 -35.55 42.92 -16.97
C LYS A 461 -35.70 42.17 -15.64
N VAL A 462 -35.10 40.98 -15.53
CA VAL A 462 -35.11 40.17 -14.31
C VAL A 462 -34.20 40.84 -13.28
N GLN A 463 -34.75 41.21 -12.11
CA GLN A 463 -33.94 41.56 -10.94
C GLN A 463 -33.41 40.26 -10.36
N THR A 464 -32.08 40.11 -10.39
CA THR A 464 -31.34 39.02 -9.76
C THR A 464 -31.26 39.25 -8.25
N ASP A 465 -32.40 39.21 -7.56
CA ASP A 465 -32.45 39.31 -6.08
C ASP A 465 -33.68 38.59 -5.51
N VAL A 466 -33.92 37.33 -5.90
CA VAL A 466 -34.78 36.39 -5.15
C VAL A 466 -34.28 34.94 -5.34
N LEU A 467 -33.01 34.69 -5.01
CA LEU A 467 -32.46 33.33 -4.86
C LEU A 467 -32.00 33.09 -3.42
N ARG A 468 -32.86 33.45 -2.46
CA ARG A 468 -32.68 33.14 -1.05
C ARG A 468 -34.06 33.13 -0.38
N GLU A 469 -34.83 32.08 -0.62
CA GLU A 469 -35.94 31.64 0.27
C GLU A 469 -36.74 30.41 -0.23
N SER A 470 -36.25 29.64 -1.20
CA SER A 470 -36.88 28.37 -1.61
C SER A 470 -36.13 27.11 -1.15
N PHE A 471 -35.31 27.21 -0.09
CA PHE A 471 -34.51 26.08 0.43
C PHE A 471 -35.18 25.28 1.55
N THR A 472 -36.50 25.39 1.72
CA THR A 472 -37.22 24.55 2.68
C THR A 472 -38.41 23.90 1.99
N LEU A 473 -38.37 22.57 1.93
CA LEU A 473 -39.37 21.63 1.40
C LEU A 473 -39.20 21.23 -0.07
N LEU A 474 -38.19 20.38 -0.34
CA LEU A 474 -38.29 19.43 -1.45
C LEU A 474 -38.76 18.08 -0.90
N SER A 475 -39.92 17.67 -1.40
CA SER A 475 -40.65 16.44 -1.08
C SER A 475 -39.97 15.19 -1.65
N ASP A 476 -40.08 14.10 -0.87
CA ASP A 476 -39.58 12.72 -1.03
C ASP A 476 -40.05 11.97 -2.30
N THR A 477 -39.91 12.61 -3.46
CA THR A 477 -40.42 12.15 -4.76
C THR A 477 -39.33 11.98 -5.82
N ASP A 478 -38.10 12.41 -5.55
CA ASP A 478 -37.01 12.31 -6.50
C ASP A 478 -36.39 10.88 -6.47
N PRO A 479 -36.36 10.15 -7.61
CA PRO A 479 -35.85 8.78 -7.70
C PRO A 479 -34.37 8.65 -7.26
N LEU A 480 -33.56 9.70 -7.49
CA LEU A 480 -32.17 9.74 -7.03
C LEU A 480 -32.09 9.81 -5.50
N THR A 481 -32.91 10.66 -4.88
CA THR A 481 -33.01 10.77 -3.42
C THR A 481 -33.45 9.45 -2.77
N ARG A 482 -34.38 8.72 -3.38
CA ARG A 482 -34.77 7.36 -2.90
C ARG A 482 -33.64 6.35 -3.06
N SER A 483 -32.97 6.34 -4.21
CA SER A 483 -31.83 5.45 -4.47
C SER A 483 -30.70 5.67 -3.45
N ILE A 484 -30.40 6.93 -3.12
CA ILE A 484 -29.40 7.30 -2.11
C ILE A 484 -29.82 6.83 -0.70
N HIS A 485 -31.08 7.04 -0.31
CA HIS A 485 -31.57 6.58 1.00
C HIS A 485 -31.61 5.06 1.12
N GLU A 486 -31.92 4.36 0.03
CA GLU A 486 -31.93 2.90 -0.01
C GLU A 486 -30.50 2.32 0.01
N ALA A 487 -29.55 2.96 -0.69
CA ALA A 487 -28.12 2.62 -0.62
C ALA A 487 -27.54 2.85 0.78
N LEU A 488 -27.87 3.98 1.42
CA LEU A 488 -27.43 4.27 2.80
C LEU A 488 -28.06 3.31 3.82
N ARG A 489 -29.30 2.85 3.60
CA ARG A 489 -29.96 1.84 4.42
C ARG A 489 -29.28 0.47 4.28
N ARG A 490 -28.97 0.04 3.05
CA ARG A 490 -28.22 -1.21 2.79
C ARG A 490 -26.81 -1.21 3.39
N ILE A 491 -26.14 -0.06 3.40
CA ILE A 491 -24.83 0.11 4.06
C ILE A 491 -24.96 0.00 5.59
N LYS A 492 -26.04 0.55 6.17
CA LYS A 492 -26.32 0.46 7.60
C LYS A 492 -26.69 -0.97 8.03
N GLU A 493 -27.44 -1.69 7.20
CA GLU A 493 -27.79 -3.11 7.42
C GLU A 493 -26.61 -4.06 7.18
N ALA A 494 -25.65 -3.69 6.33
CA ALA A 494 -24.40 -4.43 6.13
C ALA A 494 -23.37 -4.21 7.27
N SER A 495 -23.68 -3.35 8.25
CA SER A 495 -22.85 -3.04 9.41
C SER A 495 -23.63 -3.24 10.72
N PRO A 496 -23.82 -4.49 11.19
CA PRO A 496 -24.34 -4.73 12.52
C PRO A 496 -23.20 -4.58 13.54
N GLU A 497 -22.87 -3.35 13.90
CA GLU A 497 -22.21 -3.04 15.17
C GLU A 497 -22.75 -1.70 15.69
N SER A 498 -23.82 -1.77 16.50
CA SER A 498 -24.14 -0.84 17.59
C SER A 498 -25.46 -1.25 18.26
N GLU A 499 -25.50 -2.42 18.90
CA GLU A 499 -26.28 -2.68 20.11
C GLU A 499 -25.44 -3.65 20.98
N ASP A 500 -24.65 -3.04 21.86
CA ASP A 500 -24.38 -3.39 23.26
C ASP A 500 -24.53 -4.86 23.73
N GLU A 501 -23.43 -5.45 24.19
CA GLU A 501 -23.45 -6.15 25.47
C GLU A 501 -22.81 -5.22 26.51
N ASP A 502 -23.68 -4.48 27.21
CA ASP A 502 -23.45 -3.98 28.56
C ASP A 502 -23.13 -5.17 29.48
N GLU A 503 -21.87 -5.30 29.91
CA GLU A 503 -21.60 -5.70 31.28
C GLU A 503 -21.20 -4.44 32.08
N SER A 504 -22.22 -3.95 32.78
CA SER A 504 -22.18 -2.87 33.76
C SER A 504 -21.09 -3.05 34.82
N LEU A 505 -20.13 -2.11 34.91
CA LEU A 505 -19.58 -1.62 36.17
C LEU A 505 -19.25 -0.12 36.06
N PRO A 506 -19.47 0.68 37.12
CA PRO A 506 -19.77 2.10 37.02
C PRO A 506 -18.53 2.95 36.79
N CYS A 507 -18.54 3.72 35.71
CA CYS A 507 -17.59 4.81 35.48
C CYS A 507 -18.07 6.04 36.27
N THR A 508 -17.40 6.32 37.38
CA THR A 508 -17.52 7.59 38.11
C THR A 508 -16.77 8.70 37.38
N ASP A 509 -17.49 9.81 37.19
CA ASP A 509 -17.07 11.22 37.06
C ASP A 509 -15.57 11.51 36.88
N TRP A 510 -15.24 12.10 35.72
CA TRP A 510 -14.08 12.98 35.57
C TRP A 510 -14.53 14.32 34.97
N GLU A 511 -15.22 15.11 35.80
CA GLU A 511 -15.05 16.57 35.82
C GLU A 511 -14.40 16.91 37.17
N ASN A 512 -13.05 16.89 37.18
CA ASN A 512 -12.15 17.85 37.85
C ASN A 512 -10.70 17.43 37.71
#